data_AF-A0A925P2L1-F1
#
_entry.id   AF-A0A925P2L1-F1
#
_cell.length_a   1.000
_cell.length_b   1.000
_cell.length_c   1.000
_cell.angle_alpha   90.00
_cell.angle_beta   90.00
_cell.angle_gamma   90.00
#
_symmetry.space_group_name_H-M   'P 1'
#
loop_
_entity.id
_entity.type
_entity.pdbx_description
1 polymer ?
#
loop_
_entity_poly.entity_id
_entity_poly.type
_entity_poly.pdbx_seq_one_letter_code
_entity_poly.pdbx_strand_id
1 'polypeptide(L)'
;MNIENISALMGQLQSLGFENAGYSLLKRISFKPENFILSQKIEKAKDKLSFQLFFEKDIKQDIYVLLYYDAILQKETPLIDAAINGINTSNLEKSMIEIDWKNAFDFVTKKQLNLEDKTSWEKELKVESVIEGLSELEKSENGKVVAVGLKLKYWSGISYQELFGNISPLKNKSEVSQRFYFFEAQTGISVDEAYRFLQNRWLEKQMQAKRKETDSPEISESGKDSYASSGSGLLKKKRLGSSKTVKPNKSVLS
;
A
#
# COMPACT_ATOMS: atom_id res chain seq x y z
N MET A 1 -6.96 10.53 -33.87
CA MET A 1 -7.20 9.56 -32.79
C MET A 1 -7.08 8.20 -33.41
N ASN A 2 -6.08 7.41 -33.01
CA ASN A 2 -5.79 6.13 -33.64
C ASN A 2 -6.68 5.02 -33.03
N ILE A 3 -7.77 4.68 -33.73
CA ILE A 3 -8.78 3.72 -33.22
C ILE A 3 -8.23 2.30 -33.12
N GLU A 4 -7.35 1.90 -34.05
CA GLU A 4 -6.71 0.58 -34.04
C GLU A 4 -5.81 0.42 -32.81
N ASN A 5 -4.99 1.44 -32.51
CA ASN A 5 -4.17 1.45 -31.31
C ASN A 5 -5.03 1.40 -30.03
N ILE A 6 -6.13 2.16 -29.97
CA ILE A 6 -7.06 2.12 -28.82
C ILE A 6 -7.69 0.73 -28.68
N SER A 7 -8.12 0.11 -29.78
CA SER A 7 -8.69 -1.23 -29.77
C SER A 7 -7.67 -2.28 -29.32
N ALA A 8 -6.43 -2.20 -29.78
CA ALA A 8 -5.33 -3.06 -29.35
C ALA A 8 -5.04 -2.91 -27.85
N LEU A 9 -4.96 -1.68 -27.34
CA LEU A 9 -4.78 -1.41 -25.91
C LEU A 9 -5.97 -1.92 -25.08
N MET A 10 -7.20 -1.77 -25.57
CA MET A 10 -8.38 -2.34 -24.90
C MET A 10 -8.30 -3.86 -24.82
N GLY A 11 -7.89 -4.53 -25.91
CA GLY A 11 -7.68 -5.98 -25.93
C GLY A 11 -6.57 -6.42 -24.98
N GLN A 12 -5.47 -5.67 -24.93
CA GLN A 12 -4.38 -5.90 -23.97
C GLN A 12 -4.85 -5.74 -22.52
N LEU A 13 -5.62 -4.69 -22.20
CA LEU A 13 -6.16 -4.49 -20.86
C LEU A 13 -7.10 -5.63 -20.46
N GLN A 14 -7.96 -6.07 -21.38
CA GLN A 14 -8.87 -7.18 -21.15
C GLN A 14 -8.11 -8.50 -20.91
N SER A 15 -7.08 -8.79 -21.70
CA SER A 15 -6.28 -10.03 -21.52
C SER A 15 -5.50 -10.05 -20.21
N LEU A 16 -5.16 -8.89 -19.67
CA LEU A 16 -4.55 -8.74 -18.34
C LEU A 16 -5.57 -8.85 -17.19
N GLY A 17 -6.88 -8.85 -17.48
CA GLY A 17 -7.95 -8.90 -16.47
C GLY A 17 -8.48 -7.54 -16.03
N PHE A 18 -8.16 -6.45 -16.75
CA PHE A 18 -8.74 -5.12 -16.50
C PHE A 18 -10.01 -4.92 -17.31
N GLU A 19 -11.14 -5.38 -16.75
CA GLU A 19 -12.45 -5.22 -17.36
C GLU A 19 -12.93 -3.75 -17.31
N ASN A 20 -13.72 -3.33 -18.29
CA ASN A 20 -14.39 -2.02 -18.34
C ASN A 20 -13.46 -0.77 -18.34
N ALA A 21 -12.14 -0.95 -18.53
CA ALA A 21 -11.20 0.17 -18.59
C ALA A 21 -11.26 0.98 -19.91
N GLY A 22 -11.88 0.43 -20.96
CA GLY A 22 -11.83 0.98 -22.32
C GLY A 22 -12.43 2.38 -22.49
N TYR A 23 -13.57 2.68 -21.85
CA TYR A 23 -14.16 4.02 -21.93
C TYR A 23 -13.26 5.07 -21.25
N SER A 24 -12.69 4.73 -20.09
CA SER A 24 -11.76 5.62 -19.37
C SER A 24 -10.48 5.85 -20.17
N LEU A 25 -9.96 4.81 -20.83
CA LEU A 25 -8.83 4.90 -21.75
C LEU A 25 -9.11 5.86 -22.91
N LEU A 26 -10.21 5.64 -23.62
CA LEU A 26 -10.63 6.50 -24.73
C LEU A 26 -10.79 7.96 -24.28
N LYS A 27 -11.44 8.17 -23.12
CA LYS A 27 -11.63 9.51 -22.55
C LYS A 27 -10.31 10.18 -22.17
N ARG A 28 -9.30 9.45 -21.68
CA ARG A 28 -7.98 10.04 -21.39
C ARG A 28 -7.25 10.41 -22.68
N ILE A 29 -7.24 9.52 -23.66
CA ILE A 29 -6.55 9.70 -24.94
C ILE A 29 -7.13 10.88 -25.74
N SER A 30 -8.43 11.18 -25.62
CA SER A 30 -9.06 12.30 -26.33
C SER A 30 -8.50 13.67 -25.93
N PHE A 31 -7.92 13.81 -24.73
CA PHE A 31 -7.22 15.03 -24.30
C PHE A 31 -5.78 15.13 -24.82
N LYS A 32 -5.30 14.13 -25.59
CA LYS A 32 -3.95 14.08 -26.16
C LYS A 32 -2.79 14.29 -25.16
N PRO A 33 -2.82 13.68 -23.95
CA PRO A 33 -1.71 13.82 -23.01
C PRO A 33 -0.42 13.14 -23.53
N GLU A 34 0.75 13.61 -23.13
CA GLU A 34 2.01 12.89 -23.41
C GLU A 34 2.10 11.58 -22.61
N ASN A 35 1.60 11.59 -21.37
CA ASN A 35 1.49 10.43 -20.51
C ASN A 35 0.28 10.57 -19.58
N PHE A 36 -0.23 9.45 -19.10
CA PHE A 36 -1.32 9.46 -18.12
C PHE A 36 -1.38 8.16 -17.33
N ILE A 37 -2.11 8.21 -16.22
CA ILE A 37 -2.41 7.06 -15.38
C ILE A 37 -3.90 6.75 -15.42
N LEU A 38 -4.24 5.47 -15.58
CA LEU A 38 -5.57 4.94 -15.30
C LEU A 38 -5.56 4.18 -13.99
N SER A 39 -6.41 4.60 -13.07
CA SER A 39 -6.66 3.88 -11.83
C SER A 39 -7.71 2.79 -12.06
N GLN A 40 -7.45 1.58 -11.57
CA GLN A 40 -8.43 0.49 -11.51
C GLN A 40 -8.47 -0.07 -10.08
N LYS A 41 -9.67 -0.40 -9.58
CA LYS A 41 -9.86 -1.07 -8.30
C LYS A 41 -10.58 -2.38 -8.54
N ILE A 42 -10.06 -3.46 -7.96
CA ILE A 42 -10.62 -4.81 -8.09
C ILE A 42 -10.74 -5.39 -6.69
N GLU A 43 -11.91 -5.89 -6.34
CA GLU A 43 -12.12 -6.62 -5.09
C GLU A 43 -11.95 -8.12 -5.36
N LYS A 44 -11.13 -8.78 -4.56
CA LYS A 44 -10.87 -10.22 -4.71
C LYS A 44 -10.91 -10.89 -3.34
N ALA A 45 -11.92 -11.74 -3.14
CA ALA A 45 -12.27 -12.28 -1.82
C ALA A 45 -12.50 -11.14 -0.79
N LYS A 46 -11.67 -11.05 0.26
CA LYS A 46 -11.72 -9.98 1.28
C LYS A 46 -10.69 -8.87 1.04
N ASP A 47 -9.88 -9.00 0.00
CA ASP A 47 -8.80 -8.07 -0.28
C ASP A 47 -9.22 -7.02 -1.30
N LYS A 48 -8.66 -5.82 -1.15
CA LYS A 48 -8.81 -4.73 -2.11
C LYS A 48 -7.51 -4.57 -2.90
N LEU A 49 -7.60 -4.70 -4.21
CA LEU A 49 -6.51 -4.42 -5.13
C LEU A 49 -6.71 -3.05 -5.77
N SER A 50 -5.66 -2.25 -5.80
CA SER A 50 -5.61 -1.00 -6.55
C SER A 50 -4.48 -1.07 -7.57
N PHE A 51 -4.76 -0.65 -8.79
CA PHE A 51 -3.82 -0.65 -9.90
C PHE A 51 -3.70 0.76 -10.47
N GLN A 52 -2.47 1.15 -10.79
CA GLN A 52 -2.14 2.39 -11.49
C GLN A 52 -1.44 2.02 -12.80
N LEU A 53 -2.19 2.09 -13.90
CA LEU A 53 -1.72 1.70 -15.23
C LEU A 53 -1.13 2.93 -15.92
N PHE A 54 0.17 2.88 -16.24
CA PHE A 54 0.89 4.00 -16.82
C PHE A 54 1.00 3.88 -18.34
N PHE A 55 0.48 4.89 -19.03
CA PHE A 55 0.51 5.00 -20.48
C PHE A 55 1.39 6.16 -20.89
N GLU A 56 2.14 5.97 -21.97
CA GLU A 56 2.94 7.01 -22.60
C GLU A 56 2.68 7.02 -24.11
N LYS A 57 2.73 8.23 -24.67
CA LYS A 57 2.63 8.43 -26.10
C LYS A 57 4.00 8.24 -26.74
N ASP A 58 4.12 7.25 -27.63
CA ASP A 58 5.26 7.18 -28.54
C ASP A 58 5.11 8.25 -29.61
N ILE A 59 5.94 9.29 -29.52
CA ILE A 59 5.94 10.44 -30.43
C ILE A 59 6.30 10.02 -31.87
N LYS A 60 7.12 8.98 -32.05
CA LYS A 60 7.57 8.56 -33.38
C LYS A 60 6.46 7.86 -34.15
N GLN A 61 5.66 7.07 -33.45
CA GLN A 61 4.58 6.28 -34.04
C GLN A 61 3.20 6.91 -33.87
N ASP A 62 3.09 8.01 -33.11
CA ASP A 62 1.83 8.67 -32.72
C ASP A 62 0.81 7.70 -32.08
N ILE A 63 1.32 6.74 -31.31
CA ILE A 63 0.51 5.73 -30.60
C ILE A 63 0.68 5.85 -29.09
N TYR A 64 -0.28 5.33 -28.34
CA TYR A 64 -0.11 5.12 -26.91
C TYR A 64 0.32 3.69 -26.63
N VAL A 65 1.15 3.54 -25.60
CA VAL A 65 1.67 2.26 -25.15
C VAL A 65 1.48 2.16 -23.63
N LEU A 66 1.04 1.00 -23.16
CA LEU A 66 1.02 0.66 -21.74
C LEU A 66 2.41 0.16 -21.34
N LEU A 67 3.14 0.91 -20.51
CA LEU A 67 4.54 0.59 -20.17
C LEU A 67 4.68 -0.23 -18.90
N TYR A 68 3.88 0.06 -17.89
CA TYR A 68 3.86 -0.68 -16.64
C TYR A 68 2.54 -0.46 -15.90
N TYR A 69 2.32 -1.26 -14.86
CA TYR A 69 1.36 -0.92 -13.83
C TYR A 69 1.94 -1.11 -12.43
N ASP A 70 1.54 -0.25 -11.51
CA ASP A 70 1.75 -0.47 -10.08
C ASP A 70 0.53 -1.18 -9.52
N ALA A 71 0.74 -2.36 -8.91
CA ALA A 71 -0.30 -3.07 -8.19
C ALA A 71 -0.08 -2.94 -6.69
N ILE A 72 -1.17 -2.70 -5.97
CA ILE A 72 -1.18 -2.52 -4.52
C ILE A 72 -2.24 -3.47 -3.96
N LEU A 73 -1.79 -4.38 -3.09
CA LEU A 73 -2.67 -5.22 -2.29
C LEU A 73 -2.83 -4.58 -0.91
N GLN A 74 -4.05 -4.17 -0.62
CA GLN A 74 -4.43 -3.67 0.69
C GLN A 74 -5.15 -4.77 1.44
N LYS A 75 -4.57 -5.18 2.58
CA LYS A 75 -5.21 -6.13 3.49
C LYS A 75 -6.21 -5.39 4.37
N GLU A 76 -7.41 -5.94 4.51
CA GLU A 76 -8.32 -5.49 5.54
C GLU A 76 -7.66 -5.70 6.90
N THR A 77 -7.51 -4.60 7.64
CA THR A 77 -7.05 -4.69 9.02
C THR A 77 -8.30 -4.99 9.85
N PRO A 78 -8.41 -6.18 10.47
CA PRO A 78 -9.57 -6.49 11.30
C PRO A 78 -9.61 -5.45 12.43
N LEU A 79 -10.77 -4.80 12.59
CA LEU A 79 -10.97 -3.91 13.71
C LEU A 79 -11.00 -4.73 14.99
N ILE A 80 -10.19 -4.30 15.95
CA ILE A 80 -10.23 -4.84 17.30
C ILE A 80 -11.41 -4.17 17.98
N ASP A 81 -12.43 -4.95 18.34
CA ASP A 81 -13.53 -4.47 19.19
C ASP A 81 -12.96 -4.21 20.59
N ALA A 82 -12.72 -2.95 20.89
CA ALA A 82 -12.08 -2.51 22.12
C ALA A 82 -12.52 -1.08 22.46
N ALA A 83 -12.50 -0.77 23.75
CA ALA A 83 -12.51 0.60 24.23
C ALA A 83 -11.06 1.10 24.31
N ILE A 84 -10.68 2.04 23.44
CA ILE A 84 -9.35 2.67 23.44
C ILE A 84 -9.55 4.16 23.74
N ASN A 85 -8.91 4.68 24.79
CA ASN A 85 -9.07 6.07 25.24
C ASN A 85 -10.55 6.47 25.44
N GLY A 86 -11.39 5.55 25.92
CA GLY A 86 -12.83 5.78 26.10
C GLY A 86 -13.66 5.73 24.80
N ILE A 87 -13.03 5.58 23.64
CA ILE A 87 -13.70 5.40 22.35
C ILE A 87 -13.98 3.92 22.10
N ASN A 88 -15.25 3.58 21.92
CA ASN A 88 -15.65 2.26 21.44
C ASN A 88 -15.44 2.20 19.92
N THR A 89 -14.48 1.38 19.49
CA THR A 89 -14.07 1.28 18.08
C THR A 89 -15.18 0.78 17.16
N SER A 90 -16.04 -0.13 17.64
CA SER A 90 -17.19 -0.65 16.90
C SER A 90 -18.28 0.39 16.68
N ASN A 91 -18.55 1.24 17.67
CA ASN A 91 -19.51 2.34 17.52
C ASN A 91 -18.97 3.39 16.56
N LEU A 92 -17.68 3.73 16.64
CA LEU A 92 -17.05 4.65 15.71
C LEU A 92 -17.09 4.11 14.27
N GLU A 93 -16.86 2.81 14.06
CA GLU A 93 -17.00 2.19 12.74
C GLU A 93 -18.43 2.29 12.20
N LYS A 94 -19.46 2.08 13.03
CA LYS A 94 -20.86 2.26 12.61
C LYS A 94 -21.13 3.70 12.16
N SER A 95 -20.66 4.69 12.92
CA SER A 95 -20.78 6.11 12.52
C SER A 95 -20.04 6.41 11.22
N MET A 96 -18.87 5.80 10.99
CA MET A 96 -18.14 5.89 9.73
C MET A 96 -18.91 5.29 8.55
N ILE A 97 -19.71 4.23 8.75
CA ILE A 97 -20.51 3.60 7.69
C ILE A 97 -21.69 4.49 7.27
N GLU A 98 -22.31 5.18 8.23
CA GLU A 98 -23.50 5.99 7.98
C GLU A 98 -23.23 7.28 7.18
N ILE A 99 -21.97 7.75 7.17
CA ILE A 99 -21.57 8.98 6.50
C ILE A 99 -21.23 8.70 5.04
N ASP A 100 -21.87 9.43 4.13
CA ASP A 100 -21.43 9.52 2.74
C ASP A 100 -20.19 10.41 2.65
N TRP A 101 -19.02 9.79 2.83
CA TRP A 101 -17.74 10.50 2.84
C TRP A 101 -17.43 11.20 1.53
N LYS A 102 -17.92 10.70 0.38
CA LYS A 102 -17.65 11.36 -0.90
C LYS A 102 -18.32 12.74 -0.93
N ASN A 103 -19.54 12.83 -0.42
CA ASN A 103 -20.24 14.10 -0.27
C ASN A 103 -19.71 14.92 0.91
N ALA A 104 -19.31 14.30 2.02
CA ALA A 104 -18.74 15.01 3.18
C ALA A 104 -17.42 15.73 2.83
N PHE A 105 -16.66 15.19 1.87
CA PHE A 105 -15.44 15.81 1.34
C PHE A 105 -15.68 16.62 0.05
N ASP A 106 -16.93 16.94 -0.31
CA ASP A 106 -17.23 17.81 -1.45
C ASP A 106 -17.27 19.29 -1.02
N PHE A 107 -16.13 19.96 -1.13
CA PHE A 107 -16.02 21.41 -0.88
C PHE A 107 -16.36 22.28 -2.11
N VAL A 108 -16.71 21.68 -3.24
CA VAL A 108 -17.00 22.41 -4.49
C VAL A 108 -18.49 22.76 -4.57
N THR A 109 -19.34 21.83 -4.14
CA THR A 109 -20.80 22.06 -4.13
C THR A 109 -21.16 23.15 -3.13
N LYS A 110 -21.71 24.25 -3.62
CA LYS A 110 -22.20 25.35 -2.77
C LYS A 110 -23.62 25.04 -2.29
N LYS A 111 -23.81 24.99 -0.99
CA LYS A 111 -25.12 24.89 -0.34
C LYS A 111 -25.37 26.15 0.48
N GLN A 112 -26.61 26.61 0.50
CA GLN A 112 -27.01 27.72 1.37
C GLN A 112 -27.05 27.22 2.82
N LEU A 113 -26.26 27.83 3.69
CA LEU A 113 -26.21 27.53 5.11
C LEU A 113 -27.33 28.29 5.84
N ASN A 114 -28.10 27.58 6.66
CA ASN A 114 -29.05 28.19 7.57
C ASN A 114 -28.79 27.69 9.00
N LEU A 115 -28.11 28.50 9.80
CA LEU A 115 -27.71 28.11 11.16
C LEU A 115 -28.90 27.84 12.10
N GLU A 116 -30.07 28.41 11.81
CA GLU A 116 -31.30 28.22 12.59
C GLU A 116 -31.97 26.88 12.30
N ASP A 117 -31.68 26.28 11.13
CA ASP A 117 -32.18 24.97 10.74
C ASP A 117 -31.12 23.91 11.01
N LYS A 118 -31.31 23.14 12.08
CA LYS A 118 -30.42 22.04 12.47
C LYS A 118 -30.23 21.02 11.36
N THR A 119 -31.23 20.78 10.53
CA THR A 119 -31.12 19.81 9.43
C THR A 119 -30.15 20.27 8.34
N SER A 120 -29.83 21.56 8.31
CA SER A 120 -28.89 22.12 7.34
C SER A 120 -27.42 21.77 7.64
N TRP A 121 -27.09 21.54 8.92
CA TRP A 121 -25.72 21.30 9.45
C TRP A 121 -25.57 20.02 10.32
N GLU A 122 -26.62 19.22 10.48
CA GLU A 122 -26.59 17.98 11.28
C GLU A 122 -25.58 16.94 10.72
N LYS A 123 -25.36 16.93 9.40
CA LYS A 123 -24.38 16.03 8.79
C LYS A 123 -22.97 16.41 9.21
N GLU A 124 -22.68 17.70 9.25
CA GLU A 124 -21.40 18.27 9.65
C GLU A 124 -21.11 17.98 11.13
N LEU A 125 -22.12 17.99 12.01
CA LEU A 125 -21.97 17.52 13.40
C LEU A 125 -21.57 16.04 13.49
N LYS A 126 -22.19 15.18 12.69
CA LYS A 126 -21.86 13.75 12.68
C LYS A 126 -20.42 13.53 12.21
N VAL A 127 -19.99 14.29 11.20
CA VAL A 127 -18.61 14.29 10.74
C VAL A 127 -17.68 14.76 11.86
N GLU A 128 -17.95 15.90 12.49
CA GLU A 128 -17.16 16.44 13.61
C GLU A 128 -16.98 15.41 14.72
N SER A 129 -18.06 14.80 15.19
CA SER A 129 -18.01 13.77 16.25
C SER A 129 -17.13 12.57 15.88
N VAL A 130 -17.17 12.14 14.61
CA VAL A 130 -16.29 11.07 14.11
C VAL A 130 -14.83 11.52 14.07
N ILE A 131 -14.56 12.76 13.64
CA ILE A 131 -13.20 13.32 13.64
C ILE A 131 -12.63 13.44 15.06
N GLU A 132 -13.44 13.85 16.02
CA GLU A 132 -13.06 13.87 17.44
C GLU A 132 -12.73 12.46 17.95
N GLY A 133 -13.58 11.47 17.65
CA GLY A 133 -13.34 10.07 18.03
C GLY A 133 -12.05 9.51 17.42
N LEU A 134 -11.78 9.79 16.15
CA LEU A 134 -10.52 9.41 15.49
C LEU A 134 -9.31 10.12 16.14
N SER A 135 -9.43 11.42 16.46
CA SER A 135 -8.36 12.20 17.09
C SER A 135 -8.04 11.69 18.50
N GLU A 136 -9.06 11.27 19.26
CA GLU A 136 -8.88 10.67 20.58
C GLU A 136 -8.18 9.32 20.51
N LEU A 137 -8.52 8.47 19.52
CA LEU A 137 -7.81 7.21 19.27
C LEU A 137 -6.33 7.45 18.97
N GLU A 138 -6.01 8.46 18.16
CA GLU A 138 -4.65 8.77 17.74
C GLU A 138 -3.71 9.21 18.88
N LYS A 139 -4.23 9.50 20.08
CA LYS A 139 -3.41 9.79 21.26
C LYS A 139 -2.66 8.57 21.82
N SER A 140 -3.08 7.35 21.47
CA SER A 140 -2.43 6.10 21.88
C SER A 140 -1.82 5.36 20.69
N GLU A 141 -0.74 4.59 20.90
CA GLU A 141 -0.10 3.85 19.80
C GLU A 141 -1.03 2.79 19.18
N ASN A 142 -1.76 2.06 20.02
CA ASN A 142 -2.76 1.10 19.56
C ASN A 142 -3.94 1.78 18.85
N GLY A 143 -4.40 2.92 19.36
CA GLY A 143 -5.49 3.68 18.75
C GLY A 143 -5.10 4.32 17.42
N LYS A 144 -3.84 4.75 17.22
CA LYS A 144 -3.34 5.19 15.91
C LYS A 144 -3.48 4.11 14.84
N VAL A 145 -3.19 2.85 15.17
CA VAL A 145 -3.34 1.74 14.23
C VAL A 145 -4.82 1.59 13.80
N VAL A 146 -5.74 1.65 14.78
CA VAL A 146 -7.18 1.55 14.51
C VAL A 146 -7.71 2.76 13.72
N ALA A 147 -7.34 3.97 14.13
CA ALA A 147 -7.75 5.21 13.45
C ALA A 147 -7.28 5.21 11.99
N VAL A 148 -6.01 4.86 11.73
CA VAL A 148 -5.52 4.75 10.34
C VAL A 148 -6.24 3.63 9.58
N GLY A 149 -6.52 2.50 10.21
CA GLY A 149 -7.32 1.42 9.60
C GLY A 149 -8.69 1.91 9.14
N LEU A 150 -9.41 2.65 9.99
CA LEU A 150 -10.71 3.26 9.68
C LEU A 150 -10.60 4.29 8.54
N LYS A 151 -9.65 5.23 8.64
CA LYS A 151 -9.40 6.23 7.58
C LYS A 151 -9.11 5.57 6.25
N LEU A 152 -8.25 4.55 6.22
CA LEU A 152 -7.93 3.80 5.00
C LEU A 152 -9.13 3.00 4.47
N LYS A 153 -9.99 2.47 5.34
CA LYS A 153 -11.17 1.67 4.95
C LYS A 153 -12.23 2.52 4.25
N TYR A 154 -12.50 3.73 4.76
CA TYR A 154 -13.61 4.57 4.30
C TYR A 154 -13.19 5.77 3.45
N TRP A 155 -11.97 6.29 3.61
CA TRP A 155 -11.50 7.48 2.88
C TRP A 155 -10.56 7.15 1.71
N SER A 156 -10.22 5.87 1.49
CA SER A 156 -9.33 5.47 0.38
C SER A 156 -9.92 5.80 -0.99
N GLY A 157 -9.26 6.72 -1.69
CA GLY A 157 -9.65 7.19 -3.03
C GLY A 157 -10.64 8.35 -3.03
N ILE A 158 -10.90 8.96 -1.86
CA ILE A 158 -11.58 10.26 -1.77
C ILE A 158 -10.55 11.38 -2.00
N SER A 159 -11.01 12.49 -2.57
CA SER A 159 -10.24 13.73 -2.74
C SER A 159 -9.85 14.34 -1.38
N TYR A 160 -8.93 15.31 -1.38
CA TYR A 160 -8.49 16.04 -0.18
C TYR A 160 -7.74 15.17 0.86
N GLN A 161 -6.86 14.29 0.37
CA GLN A 161 -6.04 13.40 1.21
C GLN A 161 -5.14 14.15 2.21
N GLU A 162 -4.84 15.43 1.96
CA GLU A 162 -4.15 16.32 2.88
C GLU A 162 -4.86 16.47 4.22
N LEU A 163 -6.18 16.34 4.25
CA LEU A 163 -6.99 16.36 5.48
C LEU A 163 -6.89 15.07 6.29
N PHE A 164 -6.31 14.00 5.73
CA PHE A 164 -6.23 12.69 6.40
C PHE A 164 -5.09 12.61 7.43
N GLY A 165 -4.17 13.60 7.43
CA GLY A 165 -2.94 13.56 8.21
C GLY A 165 -1.90 12.58 7.64
N ASN A 166 -0.79 12.37 8.35
CA ASN A 166 0.28 11.48 7.88
C ASN A 166 -0.06 9.99 8.09
N ILE A 167 -0.87 9.42 7.19
CA ILE A 167 -1.26 8.01 7.19
C ILE A 167 -0.23 7.07 6.55
N SER A 168 0.81 7.61 5.91
CA SER A 168 1.79 6.88 5.08
C SER A 168 2.55 5.76 5.81
N PRO A 169 3.07 5.95 7.05
CA PRO A 169 3.84 4.91 7.74
C PRO A 169 3.00 3.67 8.09
N LEU A 170 1.72 3.88 8.40
CA LEU A 170 0.79 2.83 8.79
C LEU A 170 0.13 2.17 7.57
N LYS A 171 -0.11 2.93 6.49
CA LYS A 171 -0.46 2.40 5.16
C LYS A 171 0.59 1.40 4.66
N ASN A 172 1.87 1.72 4.83
CA ASN A 172 2.97 0.81 4.52
C ASN A 172 3.00 -0.46 5.38
N LYS A 173 2.33 -0.50 6.55
CA LYS A 173 2.17 -1.74 7.33
C LYS A 173 1.03 -2.61 6.79
N SER A 174 -0.06 -2.01 6.33
CA SER A 174 -1.26 -2.72 5.81
C SER A 174 -1.23 -3.06 4.32
N GLU A 175 -0.20 -2.62 3.58
CA GLU A 175 -0.11 -2.81 2.13
C GLU A 175 1.20 -3.49 1.68
N VAL A 176 1.15 -4.12 0.52
CA VAL A 176 2.31 -4.48 -0.28
C VAL A 176 2.06 -4.03 -1.72
N SER A 177 3.10 -3.51 -2.35
CA SER A 177 3.02 -3.03 -3.74
C SER A 177 4.17 -3.58 -4.58
N GLN A 178 3.92 -3.69 -5.88
CA GLN A 178 4.91 -4.07 -6.87
C GLN A 178 4.56 -3.42 -8.21
N ARG A 179 5.59 -2.93 -8.90
CA ARG A 179 5.51 -2.49 -10.28
C ARG A 179 5.77 -3.66 -11.23
N PHE A 180 4.90 -3.83 -12.21
CA PHE A 180 5.06 -4.82 -13.27
C PHE A 180 5.25 -4.09 -14.60
N TYR A 181 6.41 -4.31 -15.22
CA TYR A 181 6.77 -3.71 -16.50
C TYR A 181 6.32 -4.61 -17.65
N PHE A 182 5.91 -4.00 -18.76
CA PHE A 182 5.69 -4.69 -20.01
C PHE A 182 6.97 -4.60 -20.85
N PHE A 183 7.46 -5.75 -21.29
CA PHE A 183 8.57 -5.86 -22.23
C PHE A 183 8.04 -6.35 -23.57
N GLU A 184 8.69 -5.95 -24.66
CA GLU A 184 8.32 -6.40 -26.00
C GLU A 184 8.32 -7.94 -26.08
N ALA A 185 7.28 -8.49 -26.72
CA ALA A 185 7.04 -9.91 -26.94
C ALA A 185 6.71 -10.79 -25.71
N GLN A 186 6.54 -10.24 -24.51
CA GLN A 186 6.05 -11.00 -23.35
C GLN A 186 4.58 -10.72 -23.05
N THR A 187 3.83 -11.78 -22.77
CA THR A 187 2.54 -11.66 -22.09
C THR A 187 2.80 -11.07 -20.71
N GLY A 188 2.32 -9.85 -20.48
CA GLY A 188 2.50 -9.20 -19.19
C GLY A 188 1.78 -9.94 -18.06
N ILE A 189 2.20 -9.67 -16.84
CA ILE A 189 1.60 -10.27 -15.63
C ILE A 189 0.14 -9.83 -15.53
N SER A 190 -0.78 -10.79 -15.47
CA SER A 190 -2.21 -10.54 -15.30
C SER A 190 -2.55 -10.08 -13.87
N VAL A 191 -3.75 -9.53 -13.69
CA VAL A 191 -4.33 -9.18 -12.37
C VAL A 191 -4.28 -10.37 -11.40
N ASP A 192 -4.54 -11.57 -11.90
CA ASP A 192 -4.58 -12.79 -11.11
C ASP A 192 -3.19 -13.23 -10.64
N GLU A 193 -2.21 -13.13 -11.51
CA GLU A 193 -0.81 -13.42 -11.20
C GLU A 193 -0.22 -12.36 -10.26
N ALA A 194 -0.51 -11.09 -10.51
CA ALA A 194 -0.13 -9.98 -9.61
C ALA A 194 -0.73 -10.17 -8.22
N TYR A 195 -1.99 -10.59 -8.13
CA TYR A 195 -2.63 -10.90 -6.85
C TYR A 195 -1.89 -12.00 -6.09
N ARG A 196 -1.61 -13.15 -6.75
CA ARG A 196 -0.86 -14.26 -6.13
C ARG A 196 0.54 -13.82 -5.69
N PHE A 197 1.24 -13.05 -6.53
CA PHE A 197 2.55 -12.49 -6.20
C PHE A 197 2.51 -11.62 -4.95
N LEU A 198 1.54 -10.69 -4.89
CA LEU A 198 1.37 -9.79 -3.75
C LEU A 198 0.94 -10.54 -2.49
N GLN A 199 0.13 -11.59 -2.59
CA GLN A 199 -0.18 -12.46 -1.46
C GLN A 199 1.08 -13.13 -0.89
N ASN A 200 1.96 -13.67 -1.74
CA ASN A 200 3.23 -14.26 -1.29
C ASN A 200 4.12 -13.20 -0.62
N ARG A 201 4.25 -12.02 -1.22
CA ARG A 201 5.01 -10.91 -0.64
C ARG A 201 4.44 -10.46 0.71
N TRP A 202 3.12 -10.50 0.86
CA TRP A 202 2.47 -10.22 2.14
C TRP A 202 2.84 -11.25 3.20
N LEU A 203 2.82 -12.54 2.87
CA LEU A 203 3.22 -13.61 3.78
C LEU A 203 4.68 -13.47 4.20
N GLU A 204 5.58 -13.18 3.26
CA GLU A 204 7.00 -12.92 3.56
C GLU A 204 7.17 -11.75 4.53
N LYS A 205 6.45 -10.64 4.29
CA LYS A 205 6.45 -9.47 5.18
C LYS A 205 5.97 -9.83 6.59
N GLN A 206 4.91 -10.63 6.71
CA GLN A 206 4.43 -11.12 8.01
C GLN A 206 5.46 -12.03 8.72
N MET A 207 6.13 -12.92 7.98
CA MET A 207 7.18 -13.76 8.56
C MET A 207 8.38 -12.95 9.06
N GLN A 208 8.79 -11.93 8.31
CA GLN A 208 9.88 -11.04 8.71
C GLN A 208 9.52 -10.20 9.94
N ALA A 209 8.28 -9.73 10.04
CA ALA A 209 7.80 -9.01 11.23
C ALA A 209 7.86 -9.90 12.48
N LYS A 210 7.35 -11.14 12.39
CA LYS A 210 7.40 -12.12 13.51
C LYS A 210 8.83 -12.43 13.96
N ARG A 211 9.78 -12.58 13.02
CA ARG A 211 11.20 -12.80 13.37
C ARG A 211 11.78 -11.62 14.15
N LYS A 212 11.49 -10.38 13.73
CA LYS A 212 11.94 -9.17 14.43
C LYS A 212 11.37 -9.03 15.84
N GLU A 213 10.13 -9.47 16.06
CA GLU A 213 9.52 -9.49 17.40
C GLU A 213 10.17 -10.56 18.30
N THR A 214 10.56 -11.71 17.74
CA THR A 214 11.22 -12.79 18.49
C THR A 214 12.67 -12.47 18.83
N ASP A 215 13.34 -11.67 17.99
CA ASP A 215 14.73 -11.22 18.18
C ASP A 215 14.86 -9.93 19.03
N SER A 216 13.76 -9.41 19.57
CA SER A 216 13.75 -8.30 20.53
C SER A 216 13.71 -8.85 21.96
N PRO A 217 14.85 -9.11 22.62
CA PRO A 217 14.83 -9.54 24.01
C PRO A 217 14.22 -8.43 24.88
N GLU A 218 13.33 -8.85 25.78
CA GLU A 218 12.91 -8.06 26.94
C GLU A 218 14.15 -7.56 27.68
N ILE A 219 14.51 -6.28 27.51
CA ILE A 219 15.42 -5.61 28.43
C ILE A 219 14.57 -5.27 29.67
N SER A 220 14.37 -6.27 30.51
CA SER A 220 14.15 -6.05 31.93
C SER A 220 15.46 -5.57 32.53
N GLU A 221 15.37 -4.50 33.32
CA GLU A 221 16.50 -3.87 34.00
C GLU A 221 17.27 -4.88 34.86
N SER A 222 18.56 -5.08 34.57
CA SER A 222 19.59 -5.09 35.61
C SER A 222 21.00 -4.94 35.01
N GLY A 223 21.71 -3.91 35.47
CA GLY A 223 23.15 -3.99 35.74
C GLY A 223 24.14 -3.85 34.59
N LYS A 224 24.61 -2.61 34.39
CA LYS A 224 26.00 -2.17 34.11
C LYS A 224 26.73 -2.60 32.81
N ASP A 225 27.20 -1.53 32.17
CA ASP A 225 28.47 -1.37 31.46
C ASP A 225 28.64 -1.98 30.06
N SER A 226 28.52 -1.07 29.09
CA SER A 226 29.63 -0.64 28.22
C SER A 226 29.55 -0.97 26.72
N TYR A 227 29.79 0.11 25.96
CA TYR A 227 30.17 0.26 24.55
C TYR A 227 29.21 -0.17 23.43
N ALA A 228 28.71 0.87 22.78
CA ALA A 228 28.25 0.94 21.40
C ALA A 228 29.18 0.21 20.41
N SER A 229 28.59 -0.53 19.47
CA SER A 229 29.02 -0.48 18.07
C SER A 229 27.96 -1.10 17.16
N SER A 230 27.35 -0.26 16.32
CA SER A 230 26.71 -0.66 15.07
C SER A 230 27.66 -1.50 14.20
N GLY A 231 27.14 -2.48 13.46
CA GLY A 231 27.96 -3.18 12.46
C GLY A 231 27.28 -4.37 11.79
N SER A 232 26.63 -4.09 10.65
CA SER A 232 26.38 -4.97 9.50
C SER A 232 26.99 -6.38 9.51
N GLY A 233 26.14 -7.41 9.58
CA GLY A 233 26.54 -8.80 9.35
C GLY A 233 26.70 -9.12 7.86
N LEU A 234 27.80 -8.67 7.25
CA LEU A 234 28.27 -9.15 5.96
C LEU A 234 29.17 -10.38 6.16
N LEU A 235 28.80 -11.46 5.48
CA LEU A 235 29.44 -12.77 5.43
C LEU A 235 30.97 -12.68 5.31
N LYS A 236 31.70 -13.08 6.36
CA LYS A 236 33.16 -13.22 6.31
C LYS A 236 33.54 -14.51 5.58
N LYS A 237 33.96 -14.35 4.32
CA LYS A 237 34.58 -15.38 3.48
C LYS A 237 35.90 -15.86 4.12
N LYS A 238 35.91 -17.10 4.63
CA LYS A 238 37.07 -17.75 5.25
C LYS A 238 38.15 -18.01 4.19
N ARG A 239 39.26 -17.26 4.24
CA ARG A 239 40.48 -17.56 3.48
C ARG A 239 41.24 -18.69 4.21
N LEU A 240 41.39 -19.84 3.55
CA LEU A 240 42.29 -20.91 3.97
C LEU A 240 43.74 -20.46 3.72
N GLY A 241 44.45 -20.12 4.80
CA GLY A 241 45.91 -19.94 4.80
C GLY A 241 46.59 -21.23 5.22
N SER A 242 47.32 -21.85 4.29
CA SER A 242 48.24 -22.95 4.56
C SER A 242 49.59 -22.38 5.01
N SER A 243 50.06 -22.77 6.19
CA SER A 243 51.50 -22.78 6.50
C SER A 243 51.81 -23.72 7.67
N LYS A 244 52.55 -24.80 7.33
CA LYS A 244 53.73 -25.42 7.98
C LYS A 244 53.73 -25.56 9.52
N THR A 245 54.10 -26.69 10.10
CA THR A 245 55.39 -27.44 10.01
C THR A 245 55.16 -28.84 10.64
N VAL A 246 55.98 -29.87 10.41
CA VAL A 246 57.09 -30.24 11.32
C VAL A 246 57.92 -31.36 10.65
N LYS A 247 59.25 -31.12 10.54
CA LYS A 247 60.37 -32.08 10.36
C LYS A 247 60.76 -32.67 11.74
N PRO A 248 61.71 -33.63 11.95
CA PRO A 248 62.69 -34.23 11.03
C PRO A 248 63.01 -35.76 11.19
N ASN A 249 63.80 -36.25 10.23
CA ASN A 249 65.02 -37.09 10.35
C ASN A 249 65.03 -38.63 10.32
N LYS A 250 65.93 -39.07 9.39
CA LYS A 250 66.93 -40.17 9.40
C LYS A 250 66.46 -41.60 9.08
N SER A 251 66.81 -42.03 7.85
CA SER A 251 67.86 -43.03 7.49
C SER A 251 67.36 -44.48 7.59
N VAL A 252 67.44 -45.33 6.56
CA VAL A 252 68.64 -46.09 6.18
C VAL A 252 68.28 -47.01 4.97
N LEU A 253 69.25 -47.21 4.06
CA LEU A 253 69.59 -48.36 3.17
C LEU A 253 68.45 -49.29 2.68
N SER A 254 68.36 -49.68 1.40
CA SER A 254 69.41 -50.14 0.47
C SER A 254 68.93 -49.97 -0.96
#